data_AF-A0A3M1Q3M2-F1
#
_entry.id   AF-A0A3M1Q3M2-F1
#
_cell.length_a   1.000
_cell.length_b   1.000
_cell.length_c   1.000
_cell.angle_alpha   90.00
_cell.angle_beta   90.00
_cell.angle_gamma   90.00
#
_symmetry.space_group_name_H-M   'P 1'
#
loop_
_entity.id
_entity.type
_entity.pdbx_description
1 polymer ?
#
loop_
_entity_poly.entity_id
_entity_poly.type
_entity_poly.pdbx_seq_one_letter_code
_entity_poly.pdbx_strand_id
1 'polypeptide(L)' 'MDPGMGHGRSLRRASEARDELTYRAVQLASGRLLPIEARLGARVLRFITIDSDEGRRLLDEGRVEIVRGGVRRTR' A
#
# COMPACT_ATOMS: atom_id res chain seq x y z
N MET A 1 -13.58 -37.00 21.35
CA MET A 1 -13.19 -35.61 21.72
C MET A 1 -12.47 -35.03 20.51
N ASP A 2 -13.03 -34.02 19.88
CA ASP A 2 -12.45 -33.19 18.81
C ASP A 2 -12.63 -31.71 19.22
N PRO A 3 -11.87 -30.73 18.71
CA PRO A 3 -10.48 -30.75 18.22
C PRO A 3 -9.64 -29.60 18.84
N GLY A 4 -8.33 -29.80 18.97
CA GLY A 4 -7.40 -28.77 19.42
C GLY A 4 -6.45 -28.32 18.30
N MET A 5 -6.40 -27.00 18.08
CA MET A 5 -5.34 -26.25 17.38
C MET A 5 -5.49 -26.03 15.87
N GLY A 6 -6.11 -24.90 15.54
CA GLY A 6 -6.09 -24.33 14.19
C GLY A 6 -6.24 -22.81 14.15
N HIS A 7 -5.73 -22.02 15.11
CA HIS A 7 -6.00 -20.57 15.14
C HIS A 7 -4.82 -19.66 15.57
N GLY A 8 -3.57 -20.08 15.35
CA GLY A 8 -2.39 -19.28 15.73
C GLY A 8 -1.76 -18.42 14.63
N ARG A 9 -1.99 -18.73 13.34
CA ARG A 9 -1.23 -18.10 12.24
C ARG A 9 -1.84 -16.81 11.69
N SER A 10 -3.16 -16.64 11.76
CA SER A 10 -3.84 -15.51 11.12
C SER A 10 -3.78 -14.20 11.91
N LEU A 11 -3.62 -14.26 13.24
CA LEU A 11 -3.60 -13.06 14.09
C LEU A 11 -2.23 -12.37 14.14
N ARG A 12 -1.12 -13.08 13.90
CA ARG A 12 0.22 -12.47 13.84
C ARG A 12 0.41 -11.57 12.62
N ARG A 13 0.01 -12.02 11.42
CA ARG A 13 0.07 -11.22 10.18
C ARG A 13 -0.75 -9.93 10.27
N ALA A 14 -1.92 -9.97 10.90
CA ALA A 14 -2.79 -8.80 11.01
C ALA A 14 -2.24 -7.73 11.98
N SER A 15 -1.41 -8.12 12.96
CA SER A 15 -0.70 -7.17 13.82
C SER A 15 0.61 -6.68 13.19
N GLU A 16 1.36 -7.54 12.50
CA GLU A 16 2.59 -7.11 11.78
C GLU A 16 2.30 -6.04 10.72
N ALA A 17 1.17 -6.16 10.01
CA ALA A 17 0.74 -5.15 9.04
C ALA A 17 0.36 -3.78 9.65
N ARG A 18 0.12 -3.69 10.97
CA ARG A 18 -0.20 -2.39 11.61
C ARG A 18 1.01 -1.47 11.70
N ASP A 19 2.21 -2.04 11.79
CA ASP A 19 3.48 -1.31 11.95
C ASP A 19 4.40 -1.42 10.72
N GLU A 20 3.96 -2.09 9.66
CA GLU A 20 4.73 -2.19 8.41
C GLU A 20 4.58 -0.93 7.55
N LEU A 21 5.72 -0.37 7.15
CA LEU A 21 5.76 0.72 6.19
C LEU A 21 5.44 0.19 4.79
N THR A 22 4.32 0.64 4.23
CA THR A 22 3.86 0.26 2.89
C THR A 22 3.87 1.45 1.96
N TYR A 23 4.00 1.20 0.66
CA TYR A 23 4.04 2.24 -0.37
C TYR A 23 2.94 2.01 -1.39
N ARG A 24 2.16 3.05 -1.67
CA ARG A 24 1.03 2.98 -2.59
C ARG A 24 1.01 4.17 -3.52
N ALA A 25 0.75 3.95 -4.80
CA ALA A 25 0.47 5.02 -5.76
C ALA A 25 -0.89 4.80 -6.43
N VAL A 26 -1.57 5.88 -6.78
CA VAL A 26 -2.79 5.82 -7.58
C VAL A 26 -2.46 6.13 -9.03
N GLN A 27 -2.85 5.25 -9.94
CA GLN A 27 -2.81 5.51 -11.37
C GLN A 27 -4.16 6.09 -11.81
N LEU A 28 -4.15 7.32 -12.31
CA LEU A 28 -5.32 7.95 -12.91
C LEU A 28 -5.69 7.27 -14.23
N ALA A 29 -6.92 7.48 -14.70
CA ALA A 29 -7.37 6.99 -16.01
C ALA A 29 -6.53 7.49 -17.19
N SER A 30 -5.81 8.62 -17.02
CA SER A 30 -4.85 9.13 -18.00
C SER A 30 -3.53 8.34 -18.07
N GLY A 31 -3.34 7.34 -17.20
CA GLY A 31 -2.09 6.61 -17.04
C GLY A 31 -1.08 7.29 -16.11
N ARG A 32 -1.30 8.56 -15.75
CA ARG A 32 -0.46 9.32 -14.82
C ARG A 32 -0.53 8.72 -13.41
N LEU A 33 0.64 8.54 -12.80
CA LEU A 33 0.75 8.22 -11.37
C LEU A 33 0.69 9.49 -10.52
N LEU A 34 -0.10 9.44 -9.45
CA LEU A 34 -0.02 10.39 -8.35
C LEU A 34 1.23 10.13 -7.50
N PRO A 35 1.65 11.08 -6.65
CA PRO A 35 2.72 10.85 -5.67
C PRO A 35 2.48 9.57 -4.86
N ILE A 36 3.57 8.90 -4.52
CA ILE A 36 3.56 7.66 -3.73
C ILE A 36 3.25 8.03 -2.28
N GLU A 37 2.24 7.39 -1.70
CA GLU A 37 1.92 7.45 -0.29
C GLU A 37 2.81 6.47 0.47
N ALA A 38 3.63 6.96 1.40
CA ALA A 38 4.28 6.14 2.41
C ALA A 38 3.33 6.01 3.62
N ARG A 39 2.96 4.79 3.97
CA ARG A 39 1.84 4.51 4.88
C ARG A 39 2.27 3.60 6.02
N LEU A 40 1.75 3.89 7.21
CA LEU A 40 1.80 2.99 8.36
C LEU A 40 0.37 2.50 8.64
N GLY A 41 0.06 1.29 8.17
CA GLY A 41 -1.31 0.78 8.09
C GLY A 41 -2.23 1.73 7.30
N ALA A 42 -3.27 2.26 7.97
CA ALA A 42 -4.24 3.15 7.34
C ALA A 42 -3.77 4.63 7.23
N ARG A 43 -2.71 5.01 7.93
CA ARG A 43 -2.24 6.39 8.02
C ARG A 43 -1.19 6.70 6.95
N VAL A 44 -1.40 7.77 6.20
CA VAL A 44 -0.35 8.35 5.33
C VAL A 44 0.61 9.15 6.20
N LEU A 45 1.89 8.84 6.11
CA LEU A 45 2.96 9.55 6.81
C LEU A 45 3.51 10.70 5.96
N ARG A 46 3.78 10.42 4.69
CA ARG A 46 4.32 11.39 3.73
C ARG A 46 4.00 10.99 2.29
N PHE A 47 4.14 11.96 1.40
CA PHE A 47 4.09 11.77 -0.03
C PHE A 47 5.49 11.85 -0.62
N ILE A 48 5.81 10.95 -1.54
CA ILE A 48 7.07 10.88 -2.28
C ILE A 48 6.76 11.14 -3.75
N THR A 49 7.40 12.13 -4.35
CA THR A 49 7.20 12.42 -5.78
C THR A 49 7.78 11.29 -6.62
N ILE A 50 7.06 10.88 -7.67
CA ILE A 50 7.49 9.78 -8.55
C ILE A 50 8.82 10.07 -9.26
N ASP A 51 9.13 11.35 -9.49
CA ASP A 51 10.34 11.78 -10.20
C ASP A 51 11.55 12.00 -9.29
N SER A 52 11.39 11.86 -7.96
CA SER A 52 12.52 11.88 -7.02
C SER A 52 13.31 10.58 -7.10
N ASP A 53 14.59 10.61 -6.68
CA ASP A 53 15.43 9.42 -6.64
C ASP A 53 14.81 8.30 -5.77
N GLU A 54 14.21 8.66 -4.64
CA GLU A 54 13.48 7.72 -3.78
C GLU A 54 12.26 7.13 -4.50
N GLY A 55 11.47 7.98 -5.17
CA GLY A 55 10.27 7.56 -5.89
C GLY A 55 10.59 6.59 -7.03
N ARG A 56 11.60 6.91 -7.85
CA ARG A 56 12.08 6.04 -8.93
C ARG A 56 12.57 4.72 -8.39
N ARG A 57 13.42 4.74 -7.35
CA ARG A 57 13.94 3.54 -6.72
C ARG A 57 12.83 2.62 -6.21
N LEU A 58 11.82 3.17 -5.53
CA LEU A 58 10.71 2.36 -5.00
C LEU A 58 9.88 1.70 -6.12
N LEU A 59 9.69 2.40 -7.25
CA LEU A 59 9.01 1.87 -8.43
C LEU A 59 9.85 0.79 -9.12
N ASP A 60 11.15 1.03 -9.31
CA ASP A 60 12.08 0.10 -9.94
C ASP A 60 12.25 -1.19 -9.13
N GLU A 61 12.27 -1.08 -7.80
CA GLU A 61 12.31 -2.22 -6.88
C GLU A 61 10.95 -2.97 -6.78
N GLY A 62 9.89 -2.48 -7.42
CA GLY A 62 8.56 -3.09 -7.38
C GLY A 62 7.89 -3.02 -6.00
N ARG A 63 8.28 -2.06 -5.15
CA ARG A 63 7.82 -1.93 -3.75
C ARG A 63 6.53 -1.11 -3.60
N VAL A 64 6.04 -0.54 -4.70
CA VAL A 64 4.87 0.34 -4.71
C VAL A 64 3.66 -0.41 -5.23
N GLU A 65 2.62 -0.50 -4.41
CA GLU A 65 1.30 -0.98 -4.85
C GLU A 65 0.65 0.09 -5.75
N ILE A 66 0.46 -0.24 -7.03
CA ILE A 66 -0.21 0.67 -7.98
C ILE A 66 -1.69 0.31 -8.05
N VAL A 67 -2.55 1.25 -7.64
CA VAL A 67 -4.00 1.05 -7.61
C VAL A 67 -4.64 1.93 -8.66
N ARG A 68 -5.49 1.35 -9.52
CA ARG A 68 -6.18 2.11 -10.57
C ARG A 68 -7.30 2.95 -9.96
N GLY A 69 -7.13 4.27 -10.02
CA GLY A 69 -8.11 5.24 -9.56
C GLY A 69 -9.23 5.39 -10.58
N GLY A 70 -10.36 4.71 -10.33
CA GLY A 70 -11.62 5.06 -10.96
C GLY A 70 -12.16 6.33 -10.32
N VAL A 71 -12.45 7.36 -11.12
CA VAL A 71 -13.18 8.54 -10.64
C VAL A 71 -14.55 8.03 -10.15
N ARG A 72 -14.74 7.89 -8.83
CA ARG A 72 -16.08 7.81 -8.26
C ARG A 72 -16.74 9.17 -8.53
N ARG A 73 -17.45 9.27 -9.66
CA ARG A 73 -18.45 10.31 -9.85
C ARG A 73 -19.50 10.10 -8.76
N THR A 74 -19.41 10.85 -7.67
CA THR A 74 -20.57 11.12 -6.84
C THR A 74 -21.57 11.86 -7.74
N ARG A 75 -22.66 11.17 -8.06
CA ARG A 75 -23.77 11.70 -8.87
C ARG A 75 -24.69 12.51 -7.96
#